data_AF-A0AB39STU2-F1
#
_entry.id   AF-A0AB39STU2-F1
#
_cell.length_a   1.000
_cell.length_b   1.000
_cell.length_c   1.000
_cell.angle_alpha   90.00
_cell.angle_beta   90.00
_cell.angle_gamma   90.00
#
_symmetry.space_group_name_H-M   'P 1'
#
loop_
_entity.id
_entity.type
_entity.pdbx_description
1 polymer ?
#
loop_
_entity_poly.entity_id
_entity_poly.type
_entity_poly.pdbx_seq_one_letter_code
_entity_poly.pdbx_strand_id
1 'polypeptide(L)'
;MRGARHRGLAVAAALLLAVVTAVWSGQPSSASGETAAVEPLGVPFLPSPDPLHVTIDSMVAVSMTVDKNVTIRLSDGSTRTTTRYTFTKLKIRSHMSVVQRAAGHTVSIDVPGEGSLGGYDSAGKAETTTMWGNITNVCVRVLVKICGVQGLLDFFGSLIPLTAGAEDFTGDIYAIRTVDDHAALDSTDNPVHLPGTITVTTP
;
A
#
# COMPACT_ATOMS: atom_id res chain seq x y z
N MET A 1 35.60 -59.02 42.49
CA MET A 1 35.75 -58.46 41.12
C MET A 1 34.38 -58.05 40.59
N ARG A 2 34.30 -56.85 39.98
CA ARG A 2 33.20 -56.32 39.15
C ARG A 2 31.90 -56.00 39.92
N GLY A 3 31.51 -54.75 40.19
CA GLY A 3 31.72 -53.52 39.42
C GLY A 3 30.78 -53.50 38.21
N ALA A 4 29.91 -52.49 38.14
CA ALA A 4 29.04 -52.12 37.01
C ALA A 4 27.62 -52.73 36.89
N ARG A 5 26.76 -52.58 37.91
CA ARG A 5 25.29 -52.73 37.70
C ARG A 5 24.36 -51.68 38.34
N HIS A 6 24.88 -50.70 39.09
CA HIS A 6 24.02 -49.75 39.83
C HIS A 6 23.88 -48.34 39.23
N ARG A 7 24.42 -48.08 38.04
CA ARG A 7 24.27 -46.76 37.38
C ARG A 7 23.20 -46.70 36.28
N GLY A 8 22.61 -47.83 35.88
CA GLY A 8 21.53 -47.88 34.88
C GLY A 8 20.12 -47.77 35.45
N LEU A 9 19.92 -48.15 36.71
CA LEU A 9 18.59 -48.21 37.35
C LEU A 9 18.12 -46.86 37.92
N ALA A 10 19.03 -45.95 38.24
CA ALA A 10 18.69 -44.63 38.77
C ALA A 10 18.20 -43.64 37.69
N VAL A 11 18.65 -43.81 36.44
CA VAL A 11 18.26 -42.91 35.33
C VAL A 11 16.87 -43.24 34.78
N ALA A 12 16.49 -44.53 34.78
CA ALA A 12 15.17 -44.97 34.33
C ALA A 12 14.04 -44.57 35.31
N ALA A 13 14.31 -44.56 36.62
CA ALA A 13 13.32 -44.16 37.63
C ALA A 13 13.04 -42.64 37.61
N ALA A 14 14.04 -41.81 37.32
CA ALA A 14 13.86 -40.36 37.22
C ALA A 14 13.10 -39.93 35.95
N LEU A 15 13.25 -40.66 34.84
CA LEU A 15 12.52 -40.40 33.60
C LEU A 15 11.05 -40.83 33.64
N LEU A 16 10.70 -41.88 34.39
CA LEU A 16 9.31 -42.32 34.54
C LEU A 16 8.49 -41.45 35.51
N LEU A 17 9.12 -40.77 36.48
CA LEU A 17 8.43 -39.81 37.35
C LEU A 17 8.16 -38.45 36.68
N ALA A 18 8.89 -38.11 35.61
CA ALA A 18 8.64 -36.88 34.84
C ALA A 18 7.49 -37.03 33.81
N VAL A 19 7.09 -38.27 33.47
CA VAL A 19 6.04 -38.54 32.47
C VAL A 19 4.65 -38.64 33.11
N VAL A 20 4.54 -38.83 34.43
CA VAL A 20 3.25 -39.01 35.12
C VAL A 20 2.69 -37.73 35.75
N THR A 21 3.48 -36.66 35.93
CA THR A 21 2.96 -35.35 36.40
C THR A 21 2.54 -34.39 35.29
N ALA A 22 2.77 -34.74 34.01
CA ALA A 22 2.29 -33.96 32.86
C ALA A 22 0.84 -34.32 32.47
N VAL A 23 0.26 -35.34 33.09
CA VAL A 23 -1.16 -35.67 32.96
C VAL A 23 -1.79 -35.27 34.30
N TRP A 24 -2.58 -34.20 34.28
CA TRP A 24 -3.43 -33.78 35.39
C TRP A 24 -2.80 -32.90 36.49
N SER A 25 -2.47 -31.65 36.16
CA SER A 25 -2.97 -30.45 36.86
C SER A 25 -2.18 -29.21 36.40
N GLY A 26 -2.91 -28.17 36.01
CA GLY A 26 -2.33 -26.92 35.55
C GLY A 26 -2.39 -26.79 34.04
N GLN A 27 -3.59 -26.53 33.53
CA GLN A 27 -3.76 -25.69 32.35
C GLN A 27 -2.71 -24.57 32.44
N PRO A 28 -1.75 -24.46 31.52
CA PRO A 28 -1.18 -23.15 31.29
C PRO A 28 -2.39 -22.30 30.98
N SER A 29 -2.63 -21.29 31.80
CA SER A 29 -3.49 -20.19 31.41
C SER A 29 -3.07 -19.87 29.99
N SER A 30 -3.93 -20.20 29.03
CA SER A 30 -3.93 -19.53 27.75
C SER A 30 -4.14 -18.09 28.15
N ALA A 31 -3.04 -17.38 28.41
CA ALA A 31 -2.98 -16.01 28.02
C ALA A 31 -3.33 -16.09 26.54
N SER A 32 -4.61 -15.87 26.25
CA SER A 32 -4.98 -15.00 25.16
C SER A 32 -4.18 -13.71 25.39
N GLY A 33 -2.87 -13.76 25.14
CA GLY A 33 -2.26 -12.75 24.33
C GLY A 33 -3.11 -12.83 23.09
N GLU A 34 -4.12 -11.97 23.07
CA GLU A 34 -4.64 -11.39 21.87
C GLU A 34 -3.42 -11.32 20.97
N THR A 35 -3.37 -12.22 19.99
CA THR A 35 -2.43 -12.04 18.89
C THR A 35 -2.95 -10.73 18.38
N ALA A 36 -2.35 -9.62 18.82
CA ALA A 36 -2.67 -8.31 18.30
C ALA A 36 -2.50 -8.57 16.82
N ALA A 37 -3.64 -8.66 16.13
CA ALA A 37 -3.63 -8.86 14.71
C ALA A 37 -2.73 -7.72 14.28
N VAL A 38 -1.56 -8.06 13.73
CA VAL A 38 -0.67 -7.04 13.19
C VAL A 38 -1.48 -6.53 12.03
N GLU A 39 -2.32 -5.53 12.33
CA GLU A 39 -3.16 -4.89 11.37
C GLU A 39 -2.15 -4.24 10.44
N PRO A 40 -2.02 -4.73 9.20
CA PRO A 40 -1.01 -4.20 8.31
C PRO A 40 -1.28 -2.70 8.22
N LEU A 41 -0.29 -1.88 8.60
CA LEU A 41 -0.39 -0.43 8.83
C LEU A 41 -0.56 0.38 7.53
N GLY A 42 -1.41 -0.13 6.63
CA GLY A 42 -1.93 0.57 5.48
C GLY A 42 -1.10 0.47 4.21
N VAL A 43 0.18 0.07 4.25
CA VAL A 43 1.09 0.16 3.09
C VAL A 43 2.17 -0.94 3.11
N PRO A 44 2.43 -1.66 2.00
CA PRO A 44 3.41 -2.76 1.96
C PRO A 44 4.86 -2.29 1.78
N PHE A 45 5.08 -1.01 1.50
CA PHE A 45 6.39 -0.35 1.52
C PHE A 45 6.37 0.73 2.59
N LEU A 46 7.53 0.99 3.21
CA LEU A 46 7.70 2.07 4.16
C LEU A 46 7.66 3.41 3.39
N PRO A 47 6.56 4.19 3.46
CA PRO A 47 6.42 5.47 2.76
C PRO A 47 7.45 6.48 3.28
N SER A 48 8.03 7.26 2.38
CA SER A 48 8.94 8.34 2.78
C SER A 48 8.21 9.39 3.62
N PRO A 49 8.86 10.02 4.63
CA PRO A 49 8.31 11.20 5.28
C PRO A 49 8.22 12.41 4.34
N ASP A 50 9.01 12.42 3.27
CA ASP A 50 8.95 13.43 2.21
C ASP A 50 7.98 12.97 1.11
N PRO A 51 6.81 13.62 0.95
CA PRO A 51 5.81 13.18 -0.01
C PRO A 51 6.27 13.41 -1.46
N LEU A 52 5.72 12.60 -2.34
CA LEU A 52 5.76 12.79 -3.79
C LEU A 52 4.77 13.92 -4.14
N HIS A 53 5.25 15.01 -4.71
CA HIS A 53 4.39 15.97 -5.36
C HIS A 53 4.00 15.43 -6.73
N VAL A 54 2.75 15.05 -6.89
CA VAL A 54 2.22 14.42 -8.11
C VAL A 54 1.28 15.38 -8.81
N THR A 55 1.55 15.62 -10.09
CA THR A 55 0.66 16.36 -11.00
C THR A 55 0.31 15.49 -12.18
N ILE A 56 -0.96 15.55 -12.61
CA ILE A 56 -1.43 14.87 -13.82
C ILE A 56 -2.37 15.83 -14.55
N ASP A 57 -2.04 16.18 -15.79
CA ASP A 57 -2.83 17.16 -16.54
C ASP A 57 -4.19 16.57 -16.93
N SER A 58 -4.19 15.32 -17.40
CA SER A 58 -5.41 14.58 -17.73
C SER A 58 -5.29 13.10 -17.42
N MET A 59 -6.34 12.55 -16.80
CA MET A 59 -6.45 11.13 -16.45
C MET A 59 -7.86 10.60 -16.65
N VAL A 60 -8.00 9.28 -16.68
CA VAL A 60 -9.29 8.58 -16.65
C VAL A 60 -9.19 7.39 -15.71
N ALA A 61 -10.25 7.13 -14.97
CA ALA A 61 -10.40 5.91 -14.19
C ALA A 61 -11.86 5.46 -14.25
N VAL A 62 -12.13 4.20 -13.94
CA VAL A 62 -13.52 3.74 -13.76
C VAL A 62 -14.14 4.45 -12.58
N SER A 63 -13.42 4.50 -11.47
CA SER A 63 -13.87 5.15 -10.24
C SER A 63 -12.72 5.52 -9.33
N MET A 64 -13.01 6.42 -8.40
CA MET A 64 -12.21 6.74 -7.22
C MET A 64 -13.08 6.58 -5.97
N THR A 65 -12.57 5.88 -4.96
CA THR A 65 -13.14 5.90 -3.61
C THR A 65 -12.19 6.61 -2.66
N VAL A 66 -12.75 7.21 -1.60
CA VAL A 66 -12.02 8.05 -0.65
C VAL A 66 -12.29 7.54 0.77
N ASP A 67 -11.21 7.28 1.49
CA ASP A 67 -11.26 6.91 2.90
C ASP A 67 -10.38 7.87 3.72
N LYS A 68 -11.02 8.65 4.59
CA LYS A 68 -10.37 9.75 5.33
C LYS A 68 -9.89 9.24 6.70
N ASN A 69 -8.89 9.93 7.25
CA ASN A 69 -8.34 9.65 8.58
C ASN A 69 -7.66 8.28 8.72
N VAL A 70 -7.06 7.79 7.64
CA VAL A 70 -6.25 6.57 7.64
C VAL A 70 -4.88 6.88 8.24
N THR A 71 -4.47 6.12 9.24
CA THR A 71 -3.12 6.23 9.81
C THR A 71 -2.16 5.32 9.07
N ILE A 72 -1.08 5.91 8.55
CA ILE A 72 0.05 5.20 7.94
C ILE A 72 1.29 5.35 8.81
N ARG A 73 2.22 4.39 8.69
CA ARG A 73 3.55 4.47 9.31
C ARG A 73 4.58 4.77 8.24
N LEU A 74 5.43 5.76 8.48
CA LEU A 74 6.47 6.26 7.58
C LEU A 74 7.80 5.52 7.81
N SER A 75 8.73 5.65 6.86
CA SER A 75 10.02 4.96 6.85
C SER A 75 10.98 5.41 7.95
N ASP A 76 10.80 6.62 8.48
CA ASP A 76 11.51 7.13 9.66
C ASP A 76 10.94 6.60 10.98
N GLY A 77 9.89 5.78 10.91
CA GLY A 77 9.21 5.18 12.05
C GLY A 77 8.06 6.02 12.62
N SER A 78 7.88 7.26 12.16
CA SER A 78 6.76 8.12 12.57
C SER A 78 5.43 7.65 11.99
N THR A 79 4.32 8.18 12.50
CA THR A 79 2.98 7.93 11.95
C THR A 79 2.35 9.19 11.43
N ARG A 80 1.47 9.05 10.43
CA ARG A 80 0.75 10.16 9.84
C ARG A 80 -0.68 9.78 9.54
N THR A 81 -1.63 10.63 9.93
CA THR A 81 -3.03 10.50 9.52
C THR A 81 -3.23 11.21 8.19
N THR A 82 -3.80 10.50 7.21
CA THR A 82 -3.94 10.96 5.83
C THR A 82 -5.23 10.42 5.20
N THR A 83 -5.44 10.70 3.91
CA THR A 83 -6.54 10.13 3.13
C THR A 83 -5.99 9.02 2.23
N ARG A 84 -6.76 7.94 2.11
CA ARG A 84 -6.54 6.85 1.15
C ARG A 84 -7.49 7.03 -0.02
N TYR A 85 -6.94 7.09 -1.23
CA TYR A 85 -7.68 7.17 -2.48
C TYR A 85 -7.46 5.87 -3.26
N THR A 86 -8.53 5.18 -3.62
CA THR A 86 -8.44 3.95 -4.42
C THR A 86 -9.05 4.19 -5.80
N PHE A 87 -8.22 4.10 -6.82
CA PHE A 87 -8.60 4.23 -8.22
C PHE A 87 -8.70 2.86 -8.88
N THR A 88 -9.74 2.69 -9.69
CA THR A 88 -9.93 1.49 -10.52
C THR A 88 -9.58 1.82 -11.97
N LYS A 89 -8.59 1.14 -12.56
CA LYS A 89 -8.08 1.38 -13.94
C LYS A 89 -7.61 2.82 -14.21
N LEU A 90 -6.67 3.32 -13.42
CA LEU A 90 -6.17 4.69 -13.57
C LEU A 90 -5.17 4.82 -14.72
N LYS A 91 -5.61 5.49 -15.79
CA LYS A 91 -4.78 5.83 -16.94
C LYS A 91 -4.50 7.33 -17.00
N ILE A 92 -3.26 7.67 -17.29
CA ILE A 92 -2.82 9.02 -17.63
C ILE A 92 -3.07 9.21 -19.11
N ARG A 93 -3.85 10.24 -19.45
CA ARG A 93 -4.12 10.62 -20.86
C ARG A 93 -3.11 11.62 -21.37
N SER A 94 -2.61 12.48 -20.50
CA SER A 94 -1.62 13.48 -20.86
C SER A 94 -0.85 13.89 -19.62
N HIS A 95 0.47 13.91 -19.77
CA HIS A 95 1.46 14.54 -18.90
C HIS A 95 1.28 14.25 -17.40
N MET A 96 2.23 13.49 -16.84
CA MET A 96 2.36 13.31 -15.40
C MET A 96 3.76 13.72 -14.96
N SER A 97 3.84 14.49 -13.88
CA SER A 97 5.10 14.81 -13.21
C SER A 97 5.04 14.39 -11.75
N VAL A 98 6.09 13.71 -11.31
CA VAL A 98 6.30 13.33 -9.92
C VAL A 98 7.61 13.93 -9.46
N VAL A 99 7.58 14.72 -8.39
CA VAL A 99 8.78 15.29 -7.78
C VAL A 99 8.85 14.89 -6.32
N GLN A 100 9.97 14.31 -5.91
CA GLN A 100 10.30 14.10 -4.51
C GLN A 100 11.59 14.84 -4.17
N ARG A 101 11.60 15.53 -3.03
CA ARG A 101 12.80 16.14 -2.47
C ARG A 101 13.06 15.52 -1.11
N ALA A 102 14.18 14.81 -0.97
CA ALA A 102 14.54 14.12 0.25
C ALA A 102 16.04 14.21 0.48
N ALA A 103 16.46 14.59 1.69
CA ALA A 103 17.87 14.66 2.09
C ALA A 103 18.79 15.43 1.11
N GLY A 104 18.30 16.51 0.50
CA GLY A 104 19.05 17.31 -0.49
C GLY A 104 19.07 16.73 -1.91
N HIS A 105 18.54 15.53 -2.13
CA HIS A 105 18.34 14.95 -3.44
C HIS A 105 16.96 15.35 -4.00
N THR A 106 16.88 15.49 -5.33
CA THR A 106 15.60 15.62 -6.04
C THR A 106 15.46 14.47 -7.02
N VAL A 107 14.40 13.67 -6.86
CA VAL A 107 13.98 12.70 -7.86
C VAL A 107 12.80 13.31 -8.62
N SER A 108 12.90 13.35 -9.94
CA SER A 108 11.80 13.75 -10.81
C SER A 108 11.49 12.67 -11.83
N ILE A 109 10.22 12.31 -11.94
CA ILE A 109 9.70 11.45 -13.00
C ILE A 109 8.83 12.33 -13.88
N ASP A 110 9.10 12.33 -15.18
CA ASP A 110 8.34 13.08 -16.16
C ASP A 110 7.82 12.13 -17.24
N VAL A 111 6.50 12.07 -17.39
CA VAL A 111 5.80 11.22 -18.35
C VAL A 111 5.09 12.15 -19.32
N PRO A 112 5.68 12.50 -20.47
CA PRO A 112 5.16 13.56 -21.33
C PRO A 112 3.86 13.20 -22.08
N GLY A 113 3.51 11.91 -22.12
CA GLY A 113 2.37 11.39 -22.87
C GLY A 113 1.45 10.52 -22.03
N GLU A 114 0.92 9.46 -22.64
CA GLU A 114 0.07 8.50 -21.97
C GLU A 114 0.87 7.57 -21.05
N GLY A 115 0.22 7.09 -19.99
CA GLY A 115 0.77 6.12 -19.06
C GLY A 115 -0.32 5.41 -18.28
N SER A 116 0.05 4.41 -17.50
CA SER A 116 -0.85 3.70 -16.60
C SER A 116 -0.24 3.53 -15.21
N LEU A 117 -1.06 3.85 -14.21
CA LEU A 117 -0.89 3.47 -12.83
C LEU A 117 -2.09 2.58 -12.54
N GLY A 118 -2.04 1.36 -13.05
CA GLY A 118 -3.17 0.44 -13.13
C GLY A 118 -3.89 0.57 -14.47
N GLY A 119 -4.50 -0.52 -14.92
CA GLY A 119 -5.21 -0.56 -16.18
C GLY A 119 -6.00 -1.84 -16.33
N TYR A 120 -5.78 -2.49 -17.46
CA TYR A 120 -6.24 -3.83 -17.67
C TYR A 120 -5.01 -4.73 -17.75
N ASP A 121 -5.03 -5.84 -17.02
CA ASP A 121 -4.09 -6.93 -17.26
C ASP A 121 -4.29 -7.52 -18.68
N SER A 122 -3.41 -8.40 -19.13
CA SER A 122 -3.56 -9.08 -20.43
C SER A 122 -4.84 -9.93 -20.53
N ALA A 123 -5.47 -10.27 -19.39
CA ALA A 123 -6.73 -11.00 -19.31
C ALA A 123 -7.96 -10.08 -19.31
N GLY A 124 -7.79 -8.76 -19.41
CA GLY A 124 -8.89 -7.80 -19.43
C GLY A 124 -9.54 -7.53 -18.06
N LYS A 125 -8.88 -7.84 -16.95
CA LYS A 125 -9.33 -7.53 -15.58
C LYS A 125 -8.81 -6.19 -15.10
N ALA A 126 -9.58 -5.58 -14.20
CA ALA A 126 -9.30 -4.25 -13.67
C ALA A 126 -8.20 -4.27 -12.61
N GLU A 127 -7.14 -3.52 -12.81
CA GLU A 127 -6.15 -3.28 -11.75
C GLU A 127 -6.54 -2.07 -10.89
N THR A 128 -5.98 -2.02 -9.67
CA THR A 128 -6.27 -0.95 -8.71
C THR A 128 -5.01 -0.20 -8.30
N THR A 129 -5.12 1.12 -8.22
CA THR A 129 -4.08 2.00 -7.66
C THR A 129 -4.59 2.67 -6.41
N THR A 130 -3.86 2.49 -5.32
CA THR A 130 -4.13 3.16 -4.05
C THR A 130 -3.06 4.22 -3.80
N MET A 131 -3.51 5.43 -3.45
CA MET A 131 -2.64 6.53 -3.06
C MET A 131 -2.97 6.95 -1.63
N TRP A 132 -1.94 7.16 -0.81
CA TRP A 132 -2.09 7.69 0.54
C TRP A 132 -1.45 9.08 0.61
N GLY A 133 -2.26 10.09 0.88
CA GLY A 133 -1.81 11.47 0.80
C GLY A 133 -2.94 12.47 0.85
N ASN A 134 -2.67 13.65 0.32
CA ASN A 134 -3.65 14.71 0.17
C ASN A 134 -3.73 15.13 -1.30
N ILE A 135 -4.90 15.00 -1.91
CA ILE A 135 -5.17 15.56 -3.24
C ILE A 135 -5.73 16.96 -3.04
N THR A 136 -4.95 17.97 -3.42
CA THR A 136 -5.33 19.39 -3.31
C THR A 136 -6.25 19.82 -4.44
N ASN A 137 -6.11 19.21 -5.63
CA ASN A 137 -7.00 19.49 -6.75
C ASN A 137 -7.21 18.25 -7.62
N VAL A 138 -8.42 18.16 -8.18
CA VAL A 138 -8.80 17.22 -9.22
C VAL A 138 -10.14 17.71 -9.75
N CYS A 139 -10.29 17.83 -11.07
CA CYS A 139 -11.49 18.35 -11.68
C CYS A 139 -12.14 17.33 -12.60
N VAL A 140 -13.44 17.10 -12.46
CA VAL A 140 -14.23 16.23 -13.35
C VAL A 140 -15.20 17.10 -14.14
N ARG A 141 -15.24 16.88 -15.46
CA ARG A 141 -16.19 17.56 -16.36
C ARG A 141 -17.31 16.61 -16.72
N VAL A 142 -18.47 16.80 -16.09
CA VAL A 142 -19.72 16.10 -16.43
C VAL A 142 -20.61 17.03 -17.27
N LEU A 143 -21.48 17.81 -16.62
CA LEU A 143 -22.23 18.92 -17.23
C LEU A 143 -21.63 20.28 -16.86
N VAL A 144 -21.06 20.36 -15.66
CA VAL A 144 -20.30 21.50 -15.13
C VAL A 144 -18.94 20.98 -14.63
N LYS A 145 -17.92 21.85 -14.58
CA LYS A 145 -16.60 21.50 -14.05
C LYS A 145 -16.69 21.50 -12.52
N ILE A 146 -16.53 20.34 -11.90
CA ILE A 146 -16.49 20.18 -10.43
C ILE A 146 -15.04 19.92 -10.04
N CYS A 147 -14.49 20.73 -9.14
CA CYS A 147 -13.11 20.63 -8.71
C CYS A 147 -12.98 20.38 -7.22
N GLY A 148 -11.88 19.71 -6.85
CA GLY A 148 -11.54 19.36 -5.49
C GLY A 148 -12.25 18.09 -5.03
N VAL A 149 -11.56 17.31 -4.19
CA VAL A 149 -12.09 16.04 -3.67
C VAL A 149 -13.39 16.24 -2.91
N GLN A 150 -13.51 17.28 -2.09
CA GLN A 150 -14.73 17.53 -1.32
C GLN A 150 -15.92 17.82 -2.24
N GLY A 151 -15.74 18.66 -3.27
CA GLY A 151 -16.80 18.94 -4.24
C GLY A 151 -17.23 17.69 -5.02
N LEU A 152 -16.29 16.80 -5.34
CA LEU A 152 -16.60 15.51 -5.97
C LEU A 152 -17.36 14.57 -5.03
N LEU A 153 -16.98 14.50 -3.75
CA LEU A 153 -17.68 13.70 -2.75
C LEU A 153 -19.10 14.24 -2.49
N ASP A 154 -19.27 15.55 -2.46
CA ASP A 154 -20.58 16.18 -2.26
C ASP A 154 -21.51 15.92 -3.46
N PHE A 155 -20.96 15.80 -4.67
CA PHE A 155 -21.74 15.56 -5.89
C PHE A 155 -22.02 14.07 -6.16
N PHE A 156 -21.00 13.20 -6.02
CA PHE A 156 -21.08 11.78 -6.38
C PHE A 156 -21.23 10.84 -5.18
N GLY A 157 -21.02 11.31 -3.96
CA GLY A 157 -20.98 10.47 -2.76
C GLY A 157 -19.64 9.74 -2.60
N SER A 158 -19.67 8.52 -2.05
CA SER A 158 -18.47 7.76 -1.68
C SER A 158 -17.74 7.10 -2.86
N LEU A 159 -18.38 6.99 -4.02
CA LEU A 159 -17.81 6.43 -5.25
C LEU A 159 -17.91 7.47 -6.36
N ILE A 160 -16.77 8.03 -6.74
CA ILE A 160 -16.66 9.10 -7.73
C ILE A 160 -16.34 8.46 -9.09
N PRO A 161 -17.25 8.46 -10.08
CA PRO A 161 -16.96 7.99 -11.42
C PRO A 161 -16.01 8.97 -12.12
N LEU A 162 -14.93 8.45 -12.71
CA LEU A 162 -13.94 9.25 -13.45
C LEU A 162 -13.89 8.87 -14.93
N THR A 163 -14.93 8.20 -15.44
CA THR A 163 -14.99 7.63 -16.80
C THR A 163 -15.02 8.71 -17.88
N ALA A 164 -15.58 9.88 -17.56
CA ALA A 164 -15.56 11.06 -18.42
C ALA A 164 -14.16 11.72 -18.51
N GLY A 165 -13.24 11.32 -17.63
CA GLY A 165 -11.93 11.93 -17.45
C GLY A 165 -11.90 12.92 -16.28
N ALA A 166 -10.71 13.12 -15.76
CA ALA A 166 -10.39 14.14 -14.77
C ALA A 166 -9.16 14.93 -15.23
N GLU A 167 -9.11 16.20 -14.84
CA GLU A 167 -8.08 17.17 -15.22
C GLU A 167 -7.50 17.85 -13.98
N ASP A 168 -6.34 18.48 -14.14
CA ASP A 168 -5.69 19.32 -13.13
C ASP A 168 -5.46 18.58 -11.79
N PHE A 169 -5.08 17.31 -11.86
CA PHE A 169 -4.77 16.55 -10.64
C PHE A 169 -3.52 17.11 -10.00
N THR A 170 -3.58 17.38 -8.70
CA THR A 170 -2.43 17.78 -7.90
C THR A 170 -2.57 17.19 -6.50
N GLY A 171 -1.51 16.57 -6.01
CA GLY A 171 -1.50 16.03 -4.65
C GLY A 171 -0.11 15.72 -4.12
N ASP A 172 -0.01 15.72 -2.80
CA ASP A 172 1.18 15.29 -2.07
C ASP A 172 0.93 13.87 -1.52
N ILE A 173 1.64 12.91 -2.07
CA ILE A 173 1.39 11.48 -1.92
C ILE A 173 2.56 10.81 -1.20
N TYR A 174 2.33 10.25 -0.01
CA TYR A 174 3.35 9.51 0.74
C TYR A 174 3.61 8.13 0.12
N ALA A 175 2.57 7.54 -0.45
CA ALA A 175 2.61 6.18 -0.97
C ALA A 175 1.68 6.03 -2.18
N ILE A 176 2.18 5.38 -3.23
CA ILE A 176 1.40 4.84 -4.34
C ILE A 176 1.61 3.32 -4.39
N ARG A 177 0.53 2.55 -4.40
CA ARG A 177 0.56 1.10 -4.61
C ARG A 177 -0.36 0.77 -5.77
N THR A 178 0.16 0.15 -6.80
CA THR A 178 -0.68 -0.49 -7.81
C THR A 178 -0.61 -1.98 -7.63
N VAL A 179 -1.78 -2.63 -7.67
CA VAL A 179 -1.91 -4.08 -7.49
C VAL A 179 -2.54 -4.66 -8.72
N ASP A 180 -1.87 -5.67 -9.24
CA ASP A 180 -2.47 -6.74 -10.03
C ASP A 180 -2.38 -8.02 -9.18
N ASP A 181 -3.53 -8.62 -8.85
CA ASP A 181 -3.62 -9.89 -8.14
C ASP A 181 -3.41 -11.11 -9.07
N HIS A 182 -3.11 -10.86 -10.35
CA HIS A 182 -2.86 -11.87 -11.38
C HIS A 182 -1.45 -11.82 -11.99
N ALA A 183 -0.65 -10.79 -11.69
CA ALA A 183 0.72 -10.67 -12.19
C ALA A 183 1.62 -11.78 -11.63
N ALA A 184 2.05 -12.70 -12.49
CA ALA A 184 3.14 -13.63 -12.19
C ALA A 184 4.48 -12.87 -12.11
N LEU A 185 5.46 -13.38 -11.34
CA LEU A 185 6.77 -12.73 -11.12
C LEU A 185 7.57 -12.48 -12.42
N ASP A 186 7.26 -13.21 -13.48
CA ASP A 186 7.83 -13.14 -14.82
C ASP A 186 6.91 -12.46 -15.85
N SER A 187 5.75 -11.96 -15.42
CA SER A 187 4.79 -11.30 -16.30
C SER A 187 5.24 -9.88 -16.67
N THR A 188 5.09 -9.55 -17.96
CA THR A 188 5.21 -8.19 -18.46
C THR A 188 3.94 -7.36 -18.21
N ASP A 189 2.89 -7.97 -17.66
CA ASP A 189 1.68 -7.29 -17.17
C ASP A 189 2.01 -6.60 -15.84
N ASN A 190 2.88 -5.60 -15.93
CA ASN A 190 3.20 -4.76 -14.80
C ASN A 190 2.09 -3.72 -14.66
N PRO A 191 1.45 -3.61 -13.49
CA PRO A 191 0.42 -2.63 -13.26
C PRO A 191 0.86 -1.17 -13.51
N VAL A 192 2.17 -0.92 -13.55
CA VAL A 192 2.74 0.41 -13.78
C VAL A 192 3.45 0.46 -15.13
N HIS A 193 3.00 1.34 -16.01
CA HIS A 193 3.67 1.68 -17.26
C HIS A 193 3.73 3.20 -17.44
N LEU A 194 4.88 3.78 -17.11
CA LEU A 194 5.14 5.22 -17.18
C LEU A 194 6.26 5.49 -18.20
N PRO A 195 5.93 5.64 -19.50
CA PRO A 195 6.92 5.90 -20.53
C PRO A 195 7.40 7.35 -20.36
N GLY A 196 8.55 7.51 -19.72
CA GLY A 196 9.02 8.80 -19.28
C GLY A 196 10.49 8.80 -18.93
N THR A 197 10.94 9.95 -18.41
CA THR A 197 12.31 10.12 -17.92
C THR A 197 12.33 10.13 -16.41
N ILE A 198 13.33 9.49 -15.82
CA ILE A 198 13.63 9.58 -14.40
C ILE A 198 14.94 10.33 -14.28
N THR A 199 14.92 11.45 -13.57
CA THR A 199 16.10 12.25 -13.29
C THR A 199 16.33 12.28 -11.78
N VAL A 200 17.58 12.11 -11.37
CA VAL A 200 18.01 12.25 -9.98
C VAL A 200 19.08 13.33 -9.93
N THR A 201 18.81 14.38 -9.18
CA THR A 201 19.76 15.46 -8.92
C THR A 201 20.33 15.29 -7.51
N THR A 202 21.65 15.24 -7.41
CA THR A 202 22.38 15.24 -6.13
C THR A 202 22.76 16.67 -5.73
N PRO A 203 23.03 16.92 -4.44
CA PRO A 203 23.55 18.20 -3.96
C PRO A 203 24.83 18.66 -4.69
#